data_AF-A0A2H0MQS8-F1
#
_entry.id   AF-A0A2H0MQS8-F1
#
_cell.length_a   1.000
_cell.length_b   1.000
_cell.length_c   1.000
_cell.angle_alpha   90.00
_cell.angle_beta   90.00
_cell.angle_gamma   90.00
#
_symmetry.space_group_name_H-M   'P 1'
#
loop_
_entity.id
_entity.type
_entity.pdbx_description
1 polymer ?
#
loop_
_entity_poly.entity_id
_entity_poly.type
_entity_poly.pdbx_seq_one_letter_code
_entity_poly.pdbx_strand_id
1 'polypeptide(L)'
;MLKVRISQIFSHSMEDVVAAKKALDTGGAFEEIVQQFSSCPSKSQGGDLGWMPEGNASELLGKEIDQTQCGEILGPIHSQYGYHILKITELEKEQMEGGVSAETLMSELNKLFPDIHTLLFKEFHIGLPLEGYNKDETLADVCKAHGKQLSEVLHAVNAKVAEKSIPTITPQELKALLDSKSGNVTLLDIREKWERDIACIENSLHITQHNNNEILAGLSQDREIILIDWNQDRSAHFQKWLANKGFTNVRALEGGIDAWSDKIDTKLARYEIDEDDGYRYEDILAEDVGDDHDHHDH
;
A
#
# COMPACT_ATOMS: atom_id res chain seq x y z
N MET A 1 6.18 1.66 -10.51
CA MET A 1 7.07 1.87 -9.34
C MET A 1 8.25 0.91 -9.45
N LEU A 2 9.45 1.23 -8.94
CA LEU A 2 10.54 0.24 -8.89
C LEU A 2 10.46 -0.52 -7.56
N LYS A 3 10.33 -1.84 -7.64
CA LYS A 3 10.50 -2.75 -6.51
C LYS A 3 11.92 -3.30 -6.55
N VAL A 4 12.53 -3.36 -5.37
CA VAL A 4 13.92 -3.79 -5.20
C VAL A 4 13.94 -4.96 -4.23
N ARG A 5 14.62 -6.04 -4.59
CA ARG A 5 14.90 -7.16 -3.69
C ARG A 5 16.35 -7.08 -3.25
N ILE A 6 16.58 -7.15 -1.94
CA ILE A 6 17.90 -7.01 -1.34
C ILE A 6 18.22 -8.26 -0.52
N SER A 7 19.44 -8.75 -0.61
CA SER A 7 20.01 -9.73 0.33
C SER A 7 21.13 -9.11 1.14
N GLN A 8 21.33 -9.60 2.37
CA GLN A 8 22.35 -9.07 3.28
C GLN A 8 23.26 -10.14 3.89
N ILE A 9 24.51 -9.75 4.14
CA ILE A 9 25.41 -10.37 5.12
C ILE A 9 25.49 -9.41 6.30
N PHE A 10 25.13 -9.89 7.49
CA PHE A 10 25.13 -9.08 8.71
C PHE A 10 26.01 -9.70 9.79
N SER A 11 26.91 -8.91 10.38
CA SER A 11 27.69 -9.32 11.54
C SER A 11 27.85 -8.19 12.54
N HIS A 12 27.88 -8.53 13.83
CA HIS A 12 28.28 -7.61 14.89
C HIS A 12 29.80 -7.41 14.95
N SER A 13 30.56 -8.27 14.27
CA SER A 13 32.02 -8.24 14.23
C SER A 13 32.52 -7.57 12.96
N MET A 14 33.34 -6.52 13.12
CA MET A 14 34.06 -5.89 12.01
C MET A 14 34.98 -6.89 11.30
N GLU A 15 35.61 -7.79 12.04
CA GLU A 15 36.54 -8.78 11.47
C GLU A 15 35.82 -9.73 10.50
N ASP A 16 34.65 -10.22 10.89
CA ASP A 16 33.83 -11.11 10.06
C ASP A 16 33.34 -10.41 8.80
N VAL A 17 32.88 -9.16 8.92
CA VAL A 17 32.38 -8.40 7.76
C VAL A 17 33.50 -8.06 6.78
N VAL A 18 34.70 -7.75 7.28
CA VAL A 18 35.88 -7.52 6.43
C VAL A 18 36.31 -8.81 5.74
N ALA A 19 36.28 -9.95 6.44
CA ALA A 19 36.56 -11.26 5.85
C ALA A 19 35.52 -11.62 4.77
N ALA A 20 34.23 -11.38 5.03
CA ALA A 20 33.15 -11.58 4.06
C ALA A 20 33.34 -10.71 2.81
N LYS A 21 33.68 -9.42 2.99
CA LYS A 21 33.93 -8.51 1.86
C LYS A 21 35.12 -8.97 1.03
N LYS A 22 36.21 -9.41 1.67
CA LYS A 22 37.37 -9.96 0.97
C LYS A 22 37.01 -11.21 0.17
N ALA A 23 36.20 -12.12 0.73
CA ALA A 23 35.75 -13.31 0.02
C ALA A 23 34.90 -12.97 -1.22
N LEU A 24 34.02 -11.96 -1.10
CA LEU A 24 33.22 -11.44 -2.22
C LEU A 24 34.12 -10.83 -3.31
N ASP A 25 35.11 -10.03 -2.93
CA ASP A 25 36.04 -9.38 -3.87
C ASP A 25 36.94 -10.40 -4.60
N THR A 26 37.13 -11.59 -4.03
CA THR A 26 37.81 -12.72 -4.69
C THR A 26 36.90 -13.60 -5.56
N GLY A 27 35.62 -13.24 -5.70
CA GLY A 27 34.66 -13.93 -6.56
C GLY A 27 33.91 -15.09 -5.91
N GLY A 28 33.87 -15.16 -4.57
CA GLY A 28 33.05 -16.15 -3.86
C GLY A 28 31.55 -15.92 -4.06
N ALA A 29 30.76 -16.99 -4.04
CA ALA A 29 29.30 -16.88 -4.16
C ALA A 29 28.70 -16.20 -2.93
N PHE A 30 27.78 -15.25 -3.15
CA PHE A 30 27.23 -14.43 -2.07
C PHE A 30 26.51 -15.29 -1.02
N GLU A 31 25.75 -16.28 -1.48
CA GLU A 31 24.95 -17.18 -0.66
C GLU A 31 25.84 -18.07 0.23
N GLU A 32 27.00 -18.51 -0.26
CA GLU A 32 27.99 -19.27 0.53
C GLU A 32 28.60 -18.39 1.63
N ILE A 33 28.92 -17.15 1.30
CA ILE A 33 29.51 -16.18 2.23
C ILE A 33 28.49 -15.76 3.30
N VAL A 34 27.20 -15.67 2.95
CA VAL A 34 26.12 -15.52 3.92
C VAL A 34 26.11 -16.69 4.92
N GLN A 35 26.22 -17.94 4.45
CA GLN A 35 26.27 -19.10 5.34
C GLN A 35 27.49 -19.08 6.28
N GLN A 36 28.61 -18.54 5.81
CA GLN A 36 29.82 -18.52 6.59
C GLN A 36 29.85 -17.38 7.63
N PHE A 37 29.49 -16.15 7.23
CA PHE A 37 29.76 -14.94 8.03
C PHE A 37 28.51 -14.23 8.55
N SER A 38 27.32 -14.51 8.00
CA SER A 38 26.11 -13.83 8.47
C SER A 38 25.62 -14.39 9.80
N SER A 39 25.11 -13.49 10.65
CA SER A 39 24.50 -13.74 11.95
C SER A 39 23.01 -13.35 12.00
N CYS A 40 22.46 -12.81 10.91
CA CYS A 40 21.05 -12.48 10.81
C CYS A 40 20.20 -13.75 10.58
N PRO A 41 18.97 -13.85 11.12
CA PRO A 41 18.04 -14.94 10.82
C PRO A 41 17.78 -15.15 9.32
N SER A 42 17.86 -14.11 8.49
CA SER A 42 17.71 -14.23 7.01
C SER A 42 18.78 -15.12 6.37
N LYS A 43 19.84 -15.48 7.11
CA LYS A 43 20.85 -16.47 6.71
C LYS A 43 20.23 -17.77 6.19
N SER A 44 19.15 -18.28 6.79
CA SER A 44 18.49 -19.51 6.31
C SER A 44 17.89 -19.38 4.91
N GLN A 45 17.69 -18.15 4.44
CA GLN A 45 17.18 -17.81 3.11
C GLN A 45 18.23 -17.10 2.26
N GLY A 46 19.52 -17.40 2.48
CA GLY A 46 20.60 -16.79 1.69
C GLY A 46 20.78 -15.29 1.94
N GLY A 47 20.25 -14.77 3.05
CA GLY A 47 20.37 -13.37 3.43
C GLY A 47 19.23 -12.49 2.92
N ASP A 48 18.25 -13.06 2.22
CA ASP A 48 17.16 -12.33 1.59
C ASP A 48 16.33 -11.51 2.58
N LEU A 49 16.12 -10.23 2.26
CA LEU A 49 15.27 -9.29 2.99
C LEU A 49 13.89 -9.14 2.34
N GLY A 50 13.66 -9.79 1.20
CA GLY A 50 12.43 -9.69 0.43
C GLY A 50 12.36 -8.44 -0.45
N TRP A 51 11.19 -8.26 -1.06
CA TRP A 51 10.88 -7.11 -1.92
C TRP A 51 10.53 -5.89 -1.08
N MET A 52 11.07 -4.74 -1.45
CA MET A 52 10.75 -3.46 -0.82
C MET A 52 10.63 -2.33 -1.85
N PRO A 53 9.91 -1.24 -1.51
CA PRO A 53 9.84 -0.04 -2.34
C PRO A 53 11.24 0.58 -2.55
N GLU A 54 11.43 1.23 -3.71
CA GLU A 54 12.66 1.95 -4.05
C GLU A 54 13.12 2.93 -2.96
N GLY A 55 12.20 3.65 -2.32
CA GLY A 55 12.52 4.60 -1.25
C GLY A 55 13.18 3.93 -0.05
N ASN A 56 12.57 2.85 0.46
CA ASN A 56 13.13 2.06 1.57
C ASN A 56 14.48 1.43 1.21
N ALA A 57 14.60 0.93 -0.03
CA ALA A 57 15.84 0.35 -0.52
C ALA A 57 16.95 1.41 -0.61
N SER A 58 16.62 2.61 -1.09
CA SER A 58 17.58 3.71 -1.25
C SER A 58 18.08 4.22 0.10
N GLU A 59 17.18 4.29 1.09
CA GLU A 59 17.53 4.61 2.48
C GLU A 59 18.45 3.55 3.09
N LEU A 60 18.12 2.27 2.90
CA LEU A 60 18.92 1.15 3.41
C LEU A 60 20.33 1.10 2.80
N LEU A 61 20.44 1.39 1.50
CA LEU A 61 21.70 1.39 0.76
C LEU A 61 22.50 2.70 0.90
N GLY A 62 21.86 3.77 1.37
CA GLY A 62 22.46 5.10 1.44
C GLY A 62 22.75 5.72 0.06
N LYS A 63 22.04 5.28 -0.99
CA LYS A 63 22.16 5.81 -2.35
C LYS A 63 20.88 5.63 -3.15
N GLU A 64 20.73 6.40 -4.23
CA GLU A 64 19.66 6.21 -5.19
C GLU A 64 19.85 4.92 -6.01
N ILE A 65 18.73 4.28 -6.33
CA ILE A 65 18.69 3.00 -7.04
C ILE A 65 18.12 3.19 -8.43
N ASP A 66 18.79 2.63 -9.44
CA ASP A 66 18.25 2.53 -10.79
C ASP A 66 18.25 1.08 -11.30
N GLN A 67 17.64 0.86 -12.47
CA GLN A 67 17.48 -0.48 -13.06
C GLN A 67 18.79 -1.17 -13.48
N THR A 68 19.90 -0.46 -13.54
CA THR A 68 21.19 -0.99 -14.01
C THR A 68 22.01 -1.62 -12.89
N GLN A 69 21.56 -1.47 -11.64
CA GLN A 69 22.32 -1.85 -10.44
C GLN A 69 21.96 -3.24 -9.92
N CYS A 70 21.24 -4.05 -10.68
CA CYS A 70 20.97 -5.45 -10.32
C CYS A 70 22.30 -6.22 -10.20
N GLY A 71 22.48 -6.93 -9.09
CA GLY A 71 23.71 -7.65 -8.75
C GLY A 71 24.76 -6.81 -8.03
N GLU A 72 24.55 -5.50 -7.86
CA GLU A 72 25.51 -4.64 -7.16
C GLU A 72 25.61 -5.00 -5.68
N ILE A 73 26.85 -5.03 -5.16
CA ILE A 73 27.16 -5.31 -3.76
C ILE A 73 27.71 -4.05 -3.11
N LEU A 74 27.06 -3.60 -2.04
CA LEU A 74 27.37 -2.40 -1.29
C LEU A 74 27.79 -2.71 0.14
N GLY A 75 28.67 -1.85 0.66
CA GLY A 75 29.20 -1.95 2.02
C GLY A 75 30.66 -2.42 2.10
N PRO A 76 31.18 -2.63 3.33
CA PRO A 76 30.41 -2.70 4.59
C PRO A 76 29.80 -1.36 5.02
N ILE A 77 28.53 -1.39 5.43
CA ILE A 77 27.77 -0.26 5.98
C ILE A 77 27.62 -0.49 7.47
N HIS A 78 27.89 0.54 8.28
CA HIS A 78 27.72 0.47 9.73
C HIS A 78 26.37 1.07 10.14
N SER A 79 25.59 0.30 10.89
CA SER A 79 24.33 0.73 11.50
C SER A 79 24.43 0.67 13.03
N GLN A 80 23.38 1.09 13.73
CA GLN A 80 23.28 0.91 15.18
C GLN A 80 23.24 -0.56 15.64
N TYR A 81 22.94 -1.49 14.71
CA TYR A 81 22.83 -2.91 15.02
C TYR A 81 24.12 -3.69 14.70
N GLY A 82 24.99 -3.18 13.83
CA GLY A 82 26.22 -3.84 13.42
C GLY A 82 26.65 -3.47 12.01
N TYR A 83 27.30 -4.40 11.31
CA TYR A 83 27.82 -4.21 9.98
C TYR A 83 27.05 -5.02 8.94
N HIS A 84 26.76 -4.38 7.81
CA HIS A 84 25.97 -4.94 6.72
C HIS A 84 26.75 -4.89 5.40
N ILE A 85 26.69 -5.98 4.63
CA ILE A 85 27.00 -5.97 3.20
C ILE A 85 25.69 -6.31 2.48
N LEU A 86 25.26 -5.43 1.60
CA LEU A 86 23.97 -5.51 0.93
C LEU A 86 24.18 -5.84 -0.54
N LYS A 87 23.33 -6.70 -1.12
CA LYS A 87 23.34 -7.04 -2.54
C LYS A 87 21.96 -6.79 -3.11
N ILE A 88 21.87 -6.01 -4.19
CA ILE A 88 20.64 -5.91 -4.98
C ILE A 88 20.52 -7.22 -5.76
N THR A 89 19.56 -8.07 -5.42
CA THR A 89 19.40 -9.37 -6.06
C THR A 89 18.49 -9.32 -7.26
N GLU A 90 17.41 -8.52 -7.18
CA GLU A 90 16.44 -8.38 -8.24
C GLU A 90 15.88 -6.95 -8.28
N LEU A 91 15.54 -6.50 -9.49
CA LEU A 91 14.89 -5.23 -9.75
C LEU A 91 13.68 -5.48 -10.63
N GLU A 92 12.52 -5.04 -10.17
CA GLU A 92 11.26 -5.20 -10.88
C GLU A 92 10.63 -3.82 -11.10
N LYS A 93 10.47 -3.45 -12.38
CA LYS A 93 9.59 -2.32 -12.72
C LYS A 93 8.18 -2.86 -12.67
N GLU A 94 7.44 -2.49 -11.64
CA GLU A 94 5.98 -2.60 -11.70
C GLU A 94 5.50 -1.66 -12.80
N GLN A 95 5.13 -2.26 -13.93
CA GLN A 95 4.09 -1.72 -14.78
C GLN A 95 2.80 -1.87 -13.98
N MET A 96 2.27 -0.75 -13.50
CA MET A 96 0.93 -0.74 -12.96
C MET A 96 -0.02 -1.02 -14.11
N GLU A 97 -0.50 -2.25 -14.23
CA GLU A 97 -1.75 -2.51 -14.96
C GLU A 97 -2.83 -1.68 -14.26
N GLY A 98 -3.30 -0.60 -14.92
CA GLY A 98 -4.26 0.35 -14.35
C GLY A 98 -3.69 1.68 -13.82
N GLY A 99 -2.39 1.95 -14.00
CA GLY A 99 -1.79 3.25 -13.64
C GLY A 99 -2.17 4.41 -14.59
N VAL A 100 -1.97 5.64 -14.13
CA VAL A 100 -2.18 6.86 -14.92
C VAL A 100 -1.09 6.98 -15.96
N SER A 101 -1.47 7.15 -17.23
CA SER A 101 -0.55 7.37 -18.35
C SER A 101 -0.58 8.83 -18.81
N ALA A 102 0.30 9.16 -19.75
CA ALA A 102 0.36 10.47 -20.38
C ALA A 102 -0.96 10.85 -21.07
N GLU A 103 -1.64 9.85 -21.62
CA GLU A 103 -2.87 9.95 -22.41
C GLU A 103 -4.14 9.87 -21.55
N THR A 104 -4.02 9.59 -20.24
CA THR A 104 -5.18 9.58 -19.34
C THR A 104 -5.85 10.95 -19.34
N LEU A 105 -7.17 10.97 -19.57
CA LEU A 105 -7.95 12.20 -19.55
C LEU A 105 -8.07 12.73 -18.12
N MET A 106 -8.10 14.05 -17.95
CA MET A 106 -8.29 14.67 -16.64
C MET A 106 -9.61 14.24 -15.98
N SER A 107 -10.66 13.96 -16.77
CA SER A 107 -11.93 13.40 -16.30
C SER A 107 -11.80 11.98 -15.76
N GLU A 108 -10.99 11.13 -16.38
CA GLU A 108 -10.72 9.77 -15.92
C GLU A 108 -9.83 9.79 -14.68
N LEU A 109 -8.82 10.65 -14.70
CA LEU A 109 -7.91 10.84 -13.57
C LEU A 109 -8.63 11.35 -12.33
N ASN A 110 -9.60 12.25 -12.48
CA ASN A 110 -10.44 12.72 -11.37
C ASN A 110 -11.34 11.62 -10.79
N LYS A 111 -11.72 10.61 -11.58
CA LYS A 111 -12.45 9.43 -11.07
C LYS A 111 -11.51 8.49 -10.31
N LEU A 112 -10.32 8.25 -10.84
CA LEU A 112 -9.30 7.40 -10.22
C LEU A 112 -8.74 8.03 -8.94
N PHE A 113 -8.64 9.36 -8.92
CA PHE A 113 -8.07 10.12 -7.82
C PHE A 113 -8.82 11.46 -7.67
N PRO A 114 -9.91 11.50 -6.89
CA PRO A 114 -10.72 12.72 -6.69
C PRO A 114 -9.93 13.93 -6.14
N ASP A 115 -8.83 13.67 -5.44
CA ASP A 115 -7.93 14.72 -4.92
C ASP A 115 -6.92 15.23 -5.96
N ILE A 116 -7.03 14.82 -7.23
CA ILE A 116 -6.06 15.19 -8.27
C ILE A 116 -5.89 16.70 -8.40
N HIS A 117 -6.98 17.45 -8.35
CA HIS A 117 -6.94 18.91 -8.43
C HIS A 117 -6.08 19.51 -7.31
N THR A 118 -6.26 19.01 -6.08
CA THR A 118 -5.50 19.44 -4.91
C THR A 118 -4.02 19.08 -5.04
N LEU A 119 -3.70 17.88 -5.51
CA LEU A 119 -2.33 17.43 -5.73
C LEU A 119 -1.63 18.29 -6.79
N LEU A 120 -2.25 18.42 -7.97
CA LEU A 120 -1.72 19.19 -9.08
C LEU A 120 -1.52 20.66 -8.72
N PHE A 121 -2.44 21.22 -7.93
CA PHE A 121 -2.30 22.58 -7.43
C PHE A 121 -1.15 22.72 -6.43
N LYS A 122 -1.10 21.88 -5.38
CA LYS A 122 -0.10 22.02 -4.30
C LYS A 122 1.32 21.73 -4.76
N GLU A 123 1.51 20.68 -5.56
CA GLU A 123 2.85 20.22 -5.94
C GLU A 123 3.32 20.88 -7.25
N PHE A 124 2.40 21.09 -8.19
CA PHE A 124 2.75 21.53 -9.54
C PHE A 124 2.22 22.91 -9.91
N HIS A 125 1.39 23.54 -9.06
CA HIS A 125 0.73 24.83 -9.33
C HIS A 125 -0.12 24.83 -10.62
N ILE A 126 -0.67 23.66 -10.97
CA ILE A 126 -1.60 23.49 -12.08
C ILE A 126 -3.04 23.68 -11.55
N GLY A 127 -3.91 24.36 -12.31
CA GLY A 127 -5.32 24.54 -11.93
C GLY A 127 -5.63 25.84 -11.17
N LEU A 128 -4.79 26.88 -11.33
CA LEU A 128 -5.08 28.22 -10.82
C LEU A 128 -6.30 28.83 -11.54
N PRO A 129 -7.06 29.77 -10.93
CA PRO A 129 -8.27 30.34 -11.54
C PRO A 129 -8.08 30.99 -12.92
N LEU A 130 -6.85 31.41 -13.24
CA LEU A 130 -6.47 32.01 -14.52
C LEU A 130 -5.84 30.99 -15.50
N GLU A 131 -5.40 29.84 -14.99
CA GLU A 131 -4.74 28.77 -15.73
C GLU A 131 -5.32 27.42 -15.25
N GLY A 132 -6.57 27.18 -15.62
CA GLY A 132 -7.26 25.92 -15.38
C GLY A 132 -7.02 24.93 -16.52
N TYR A 133 -7.39 23.66 -16.31
CA TYR A 133 -7.44 22.64 -17.35
C TYR A 133 -8.87 22.13 -17.56
N ASN A 134 -9.16 21.65 -18.76
CA ASN A 134 -10.43 21.03 -19.11
C ASN A 134 -10.41 19.54 -18.81
N LYS A 135 -11.59 18.99 -18.50
CA LYS A 135 -11.78 17.57 -18.19
C LYS A 135 -11.47 16.62 -19.37
N ASP A 136 -11.49 17.14 -20.59
CA ASP A 136 -11.25 16.40 -21.84
C ASP A 136 -9.79 16.52 -22.32
N GLU A 137 -8.94 17.23 -21.58
CA GLU A 137 -7.50 17.27 -21.84
C GLU A 137 -6.81 16.04 -21.26
N THR A 138 -5.72 15.60 -21.91
CA THR A 138 -4.85 14.56 -21.34
C THR A 138 -3.91 15.15 -20.30
N LEU A 139 -3.40 14.33 -19.38
CA LEU A 139 -2.39 14.77 -18.43
C LEU A 139 -1.14 15.35 -19.13
N ALA A 140 -0.77 14.79 -20.29
CA ALA A 140 0.32 15.32 -21.12
C ALA A 140 0.03 16.72 -21.67
N ASP A 141 -1.18 16.97 -22.16
CA ASP A 141 -1.60 18.29 -22.66
C ASP A 141 -1.57 19.32 -21.55
N VAL A 142 -2.08 18.98 -20.37
CA VAL A 142 -2.04 19.83 -19.18
C VAL A 142 -0.61 20.14 -18.78
N CYS A 143 0.26 19.13 -18.66
CA CYS A 143 1.67 19.36 -18.32
C CYS A 143 2.35 20.30 -19.33
N LYS A 144 2.08 20.12 -20.63
CA LYS A 144 2.62 20.95 -21.70
C LYS A 144 2.13 22.39 -21.62
N ALA A 145 0.83 22.61 -21.38
CA ALA A 145 0.23 23.93 -21.26
C ALA A 145 0.82 24.73 -20.08
N HIS A 146 1.16 24.05 -18.98
CA HIS A 146 1.69 24.65 -17.76
C HIS A 146 3.23 24.59 -17.65
N GLY A 147 3.93 24.14 -18.69
CA GLY A 147 5.40 24.06 -18.71
C GLY A 147 5.98 23.12 -17.64
N LYS A 148 5.27 22.03 -17.32
CA LYS A 148 5.68 21.02 -16.33
C LYS A 148 6.27 19.78 -17.00
N GLN A 149 7.24 19.15 -16.33
CA GLN A 149 7.81 17.90 -16.80
C GLN A 149 6.83 16.76 -16.57
N LEU A 150 6.32 16.18 -17.65
CA LEU A 150 5.33 15.10 -17.61
C LEU A 150 5.80 13.89 -16.79
N SER A 151 7.09 13.55 -16.82
CA SER A 151 7.64 12.44 -16.04
C SER A 151 7.55 12.66 -14.53
N GLU A 152 7.75 13.89 -14.05
CA GLU A 152 7.66 14.23 -12.63
C GLU A 152 6.20 14.21 -12.16
N VAL A 153 5.30 14.78 -12.97
CA VAL A 153 3.86 14.78 -12.68
C VAL A 153 3.31 13.35 -12.70
N LEU A 154 3.65 12.55 -13.72
CA LEU A 154 3.27 11.14 -13.77
C LEU A 154 3.80 10.35 -12.59
N HIS A 155 5.03 10.61 -12.15
CA HIS A 155 5.60 9.94 -10.98
C HIS A 155 4.81 10.28 -9.71
N ALA A 156 4.58 11.56 -9.43
CA ALA A 156 3.83 11.98 -8.24
C ALA A 156 2.37 11.53 -8.26
N VAL A 157 1.70 11.68 -9.40
CA VAL A 157 0.32 11.23 -9.58
C VAL A 157 0.23 9.71 -9.41
N ASN A 158 1.09 8.94 -10.08
CA ASN A 158 1.09 7.48 -9.89
C ASN A 158 1.50 7.07 -8.48
N ALA A 159 2.37 7.80 -7.80
CA ALA A 159 2.70 7.53 -6.39
C ALA A 159 1.48 7.76 -5.49
N LYS A 160 0.71 8.84 -5.71
CA LYS A 160 -0.51 9.11 -4.94
C LYS A 160 -1.67 8.18 -5.28
N VAL A 161 -1.79 7.82 -6.55
CA VAL A 161 -2.71 6.78 -7.00
C VAL A 161 -2.30 5.44 -6.40
N ALA A 162 -1.01 5.09 -6.34
CA ALA A 162 -0.50 3.88 -5.71
C ALA A 162 -0.72 3.85 -4.19
N GLU A 163 -0.47 4.97 -3.50
CA GLU A 163 -0.76 5.14 -2.07
C GLU A 163 -2.25 4.90 -1.77
N LYS A 164 -3.14 5.18 -2.73
CA LYS A 164 -4.58 4.91 -2.63
C LYS A 164 -5.04 3.62 -3.32
N SER A 165 -4.22 3.04 -4.19
CA SER A 165 -4.49 1.80 -4.91
C SER A 165 -4.22 0.65 -3.96
N ILE A 166 -5.25 0.36 -3.20
CA ILE A 166 -5.29 -0.76 -2.30
C ILE A 166 -5.46 -2.07 -3.07
N PRO A 167 -4.88 -3.18 -2.58
CA PRO A 167 -5.23 -4.50 -3.09
C PRO A 167 -6.74 -4.71 -3.04
N THR A 168 -7.35 -5.12 -4.16
CA THR A 168 -8.79 -5.35 -4.26
C THR A 168 -9.13 -6.80 -4.64
N ILE A 169 -10.41 -7.13 -4.54
CA ILE A 169 -11.01 -8.34 -5.10
C ILE A 169 -12.33 -7.94 -5.77
N THR A 170 -12.59 -8.43 -6.98
CA THR A 170 -13.88 -8.18 -7.64
C THR A 170 -15.00 -8.98 -6.94
N PRO A 171 -16.28 -8.55 -7.05
CA PRO A 171 -17.41 -9.32 -6.51
C PRO A 171 -17.46 -10.76 -7.04
N GLN A 172 -17.13 -10.99 -8.30
CA GLN A 172 -17.13 -12.31 -8.94
C GLN A 172 -16.02 -13.21 -8.39
N GLU A 173 -14.81 -12.68 -8.23
CA GLU A 173 -13.70 -13.42 -7.62
C GLU A 173 -13.99 -13.75 -6.16
N LEU A 174 -14.57 -12.81 -5.41
CA LEU A 174 -14.97 -13.06 -4.03
C LEU A 174 -16.05 -14.15 -3.97
N LYS A 175 -17.04 -14.11 -4.86
CA LYS A 175 -18.08 -15.13 -4.93
C LYS A 175 -17.48 -16.51 -5.22
N ALA A 176 -16.57 -16.61 -6.20
CA ALA A 176 -15.86 -17.85 -6.50
C ALA A 176 -15.03 -18.35 -5.30
N LEU A 177 -14.37 -17.44 -4.58
CA LEU A 177 -13.60 -17.76 -3.38
C LEU A 177 -14.48 -18.34 -2.27
N LEU A 178 -15.63 -17.71 -2.00
CA LEU A 178 -16.62 -18.18 -1.01
C LEU A 178 -17.22 -19.53 -1.41
N ASP A 179 -17.50 -19.74 -2.70
CA ASP A 179 -18.07 -20.99 -3.21
C ASP A 179 -17.07 -22.15 -3.19
N SER A 180 -15.77 -21.86 -3.27
CA SER A 180 -14.71 -22.87 -3.28
C SER A 180 -14.58 -23.66 -1.97
N LYS A 181 -15.20 -23.19 -0.86
CA LYS A 181 -15.07 -23.75 0.50
C LYS A 181 -13.62 -23.96 0.98
N SER A 182 -12.64 -23.30 0.35
CA SER A 182 -11.22 -23.41 0.71
C SER A 182 -10.86 -22.68 2.01
N GLY A 183 -11.85 -22.02 2.66
CA GLY A 183 -11.94 -21.91 4.12
C GLY A 183 -10.98 -20.96 4.83
N ASN A 184 -10.13 -20.21 4.12
CA ASN A 184 -9.15 -19.34 4.76
C ASN A 184 -9.34 -17.84 4.51
N VAL A 185 -10.56 -17.42 4.13
CA VAL A 185 -10.91 -16.00 3.97
C VAL A 185 -11.77 -15.52 5.13
N THR A 186 -11.52 -14.32 5.62
CA THR A 186 -12.36 -13.62 6.60
C THR A 186 -12.93 -12.36 5.98
N LEU A 187 -14.24 -12.21 6.04
CA LEU A 187 -14.95 -11.01 5.63
C LEU A 187 -15.04 -10.07 6.84
N LEU A 188 -14.44 -8.89 6.75
CA LEU A 188 -14.56 -7.84 7.77
C LEU A 188 -15.42 -6.71 7.21
N ASP A 189 -16.60 -6.54 7.78
CA ASP A 189 -17.51 -5.44 7.49
C ASP A 189 -17.13 -4.25 8.37
N ILE A 190 -16.62 -3.19 7.74
CA ILE A 190 -16.11 -1.98 8.41
C ILE A 190 -17.14 -0.84 8.41
N ARG A 191 -18.38 -1.14 8.02
CA ARG A 191 -19.47 -0.17 7.94
C ARG A 191 -20.10 0.10 9.29
N GLU A 192 -20.91 1.14 9.36
CA GLU A 192 -21.72 1.41 10.54
C GLU A 192 -22.80 0.35 10.75
N LYS A 193 -23.26 0.23 12.00
CA LYS A 193 -24.28 -0.78 12.35
C LYS A 193 -25.55 -0.61 11.50
N TRP A 194 -25.99 0.61 11.28
CA TRP A 194 -27.22 0.89 10.52
C TRP A 194 -27.09 0.50 9.04
N GLU A 195 -25.93 0.73 8.42
CA GLU A 195 -25.63 0.30 7.04
C GLU A 195 -25.69 -1.22 6.93
N ARG A 196 -25.12 -1.91 7.93
CA ARG A 196 -25.10 -3.37 8.00
C ARG A 196 -26.47 -3.97 8.26
N ASP A 197 -27.32 -3.28 9.02
CA ASP A 197 -28.70 -3.68 9.26
C ASP A 197 -29.55 -3.64 7.96
N ILE A 198 -29.21 -2.78 6.99
CA ILE A 198 -29.86 -2.71 5.67
C ILE A 198 -29.47 -3.91 4.80
N ALA A 199 -28.17 -4.18 4.70
CA ALA A 199 -27.63 -5.28 3.90
C ALA A 199 -26.30 -5.75 4.49
N CYS A 200 -26.04 -7.05 4.46
CA CYS A 200 -24.76 -7.64 4.83
C CYS A 200 -24.47 -8.88 4.00
N ILE A 201 -23.17 -9.15 3.77
CA ILE A 201 -22.74 -10.40 3.15
C ILE A 201 -22.73 -11.49 4.23
N GLU A 202 -23.32 -12.65 3.94
CA GLU A 202 -23.40 -13.76 4.89
C GLU A 202 -22.00 -14.14 5.42
N ASN A 203 -21.91 -14.40 6.73
CA ASN A 203 -20.67 -14.70 7.45
C ASN A 203 -19.66 -13.53 7.55
N SER A 204 -20.04 -12.29 7.24
CA SER A 204 -19.20 -11.12 7.55
C SER A 204 -19.16 -10.81 9.05
N LEU A 205 -17.94 -10.61 9.57
CA LEU A 205 -17.71 -10.13 10.93
C LEU A 205 -17.81 -8.61 10.93
N HIS A 206 -18.63 -8.05 11.82
CA HIS A 206 -18.75 -6.61 11.98
C HIS A 206 -17.67 -6.10 12.93
N ILE A 207 -16.72 -5.33 12.39
CA ILE A 207 -15.64 -4.71 13.18
C ILE A 207 -15.98 -3.25 13.45
N THR A 208 -15.88 -2.86 14.71
CA THR A 208 -16.18 -1.53 15.25
C THR A 208 -15.06 -1.11 16.19
N GLN A 209 -15.06 0.15 16.60
CA GLN A 209 -14.10 0.65 17.60
C GLN A 209 -14.11 -0.19 18.90
N HIS A 210 -15.29 -0.65 19.33
CA HIS A 210 -15.45 -1.35 20.61
C HIS A 210 -14.99 -2.80 20.62
N ASN A 211 -15.00 -3.48 19.46
CA ASN A 211 -14.72 -4.92 19.36
C ASN A 211 -13.49 -5.26 18.51
N ASN A 212 -12.78 -4.25 17.98
CA ASN A 212 -11.66 -4.47 17.08
C ASN A 212 -10.55 -5.33 17.69
N ASN A 213 -10.16 -5.08 18.93
CA ASN A 213 -9.09 -5.83 19.61
C ASN A 213 -9.46 -7.30 19.79
N GLU A 214 -10.72 -7.60 20.13
CA GLU A 214 -11.22 -8.96 20.29
C GLU A 214 -11.23 -9.70 18.95
N ILE A 215 -11.78 -9.08 17.90
CA ILE A 215 -11.83 -9.67 16.56
C ILE A 215 -10.42 -9.93 16.04
N LEU A 216 -9.53 -8.94 16.10
CA LEU A 216 -8.18 -9.06 15.56
C LEU A 216 -7.30 -10.04 16.34
N ALA A 217 -7.48 -10.16 17.66
CA ALA A 217 -6.76 -11.16 18.46
C ALA A 217 -7.12 -12.61 18.06
N GLY A 218 -8.31 -12.81 17.49
CA GLY A 218 -8.76 -14.11 16.97
C GLY A 218 -8.24 -14.47 15.58
N LEU A 219 -7.52 -13.57 14.89
CA LEU A 219 -7.06 -13.76 13.52
C LEU A 219 -5.54 -13.92 13.46
N SER A 220 -5.04 -14.78 12.56
CA SER A 220 -3.62 -14.83 12.25
C SER A 220 -3.21 -13.66 11.34
N GLN A 221 -1.98 -13.18 11.47
CA GLN A 221 -1.49 -12.02 10.71
C GLN A 221 -1.36 -12.28 9.20
N ASP A 222 -1.25 -13.55 8.80
CA ASP A 222 -1.23 -14.01 7.40
C ASP A 222 -2.62 -14.36 6.83
N ARG A 223 -3.67 -14.28 7.67
CA ARG A 223 -5.06 -14.56 7.30
C ARG A 223 -5.46 -13.68 6.12
N GLU A 224 -6.11 -14.29 5.13
CA GLU A 224 -6.72 -13.51 4.04
C GLU A 224 -7.96 -12.78 4.56
N ILE A 225 -7.92 -11.46 4.50
CA ILE A 225 -8.99 -10.57 4.96
C ILE A 225 -9.55 -9.80 3.76
N ILE A 226 -10.86 -9.82 3.61
CA ILE A 226 -11.58 -8.99 2.63
C ILE A 226 -12.40 -7.96 3.37
N LEU A 227 -12.11 -6.68 3.14
CA LEU A 227 -12.84 -5.56 3.70
C LEU A 227 -14.12 -5.29 2.89
N ILE A 228 -15.21 -5.04 3.61
CA ILE A 228 -16.50 -4.66 3.06
C ILE A 228 -16.86 -3.29 3.62
N ASP A 229 -16.91 -2.29 2.74
CA ASP A 229 -17.50 -0.98 2.97
C ASP A 229 -18.70 -0.76 2.01
N TRP A 230 -19.18 0.48 1.86
CA TRP A 230 -20.30 0.79 0.97
C TRP A 230 -19.90 0.73 -0.51
N ASN A 231 -18.91 1.55 -0.90
CA ASN A 231 -18.54 1.79 -2.30
C ASN A 231 -17.01 1.87 -2.52
N GLN A 232 -16.22 1.30 -1.61
CA GLN A 232 -14.75 1.32 -1.60
C GLN A 232 -14.11 2.66 -1.20
N ASP A 233 -14.81 3.50 -0.45
CA ASP A 233 -14.33 4.78 0.06
C ASP A 233 -13.49 4.69 1.35
N ARG A 234 -13.75 3.68 2.19
CA ARG A 234 -13.19 3.55 3.55
C ARG A 234 -12.08 2.53 3.65
N SER A 235 -12.08 1.54 2.76
CA SER A 235 -11.17 0.39 2.83
C SER A 235 -9.69 0.77 2.82
N ALA A 236 -9.31 1.86 2.15
CA ALA A 236 -7.91 2.25 2.02
C ALA A 236 -7.24 2.59 3.36
N HIS A 237 -7.92 3.41 4.16
CA HIS A 237 -7.42 3.76 5.49
C HIS A 237 -7.37 2.52 6.38
N PHE A 238 -8.43 1.72 6.35
CA PHE A 238 -8.54 0.52 7.19
C PHE A 238 -7.47 -0.53 6.85
N GLN A 239 -7.14 -0.72 5.57
CA GLN A 239 -6.04 -1.57 5.13
C GLN A 239 -4.71 -1.13 5.69
N LYS A 240 -4.41 0.18 5.66
CA LYS A 240 -3.18 0.73 6.23
C LYS A 240 -3.11 0.50 7.74
N TRP A 241 -4.24 0.69 8.43
CA TRP A 241 -4.33 0.44 9.87
C TRP A 241 -4.11 -1.03 10.23
N LEU A 242 -4.68 -1.97 9.47
CA LEU A 242 -4.41 -3.40 9.63
C LEU A 242 -2.96 -3.76 9.32
N ALA A 243 -2.37 -3.19 8.27
CA ALA A 243 -0.97 -3.40 7.92
C ALA A 243 -0.02 -2.96 9.04
N ASN A 244 -0.28 -1.83 9.69
CA ASN A 244 0.47 -1.37 10.86
C ASN A 244 0.35 -2.32 12.07
N LYS A 245 -0.69 -3.16 12.11
CA LYS A 245 -0.88 -4.21 13.12
C LYS A 245 -0.30 -5.57 12.70
N GLY A 246 0.33 -5.65 11.53
CA GLY A 246 1.01 -6.84 11.02
C GLY A 246 0.22 -7.65 9.99
N PHE A 247 -1.01 -7.26 9.65
CA PHE A 247 -1.84 -8.01 8.71
C PHE A 247 -1.39 -7.71 7.27
N THR A 248 -0.80 -8.70 6.60
CA THR A 248 -0.17 -8.49 5.29
C THR A 248 -1.04 -8.93 4.11
N ASN A 249 -2.13 -9.66 4.36
CA ASN A 249 -3.00 -10.22 3.32
C ASN A 249 -4.41 -9.64 3.40
N VAL A 250 -4.53 -8.34 3.18
CA VAL A 250 -5.79 -7.60 3.27
C VAL A 250 -6.14 -7.03 1.90
N ARG A 251 -7.33 -7.36 1.39
CA ARG A 251 -7.90 -6.81 0.15
C ARG A 251 -9.24 -6.14 0.42
N ALA A 252 -9.64 -5.21 -0.43
CA ALA A 252 -10.94 -4.56 -0.37
C ALA A 252 -11.88 -5.09 -1.44
N LEU A 253 -13.17 -5.22 -1.13
CA LEU A 253 -14.18 -5.55 -2.12
C LEU A 253 -14.36 -4.36 -3.09
N GLU A 254 -14.10 -4.59 -4.37
CA GLU A 254 -14.23 -3.55 -5.40
C GLU A 254 -15.67 -3.04 -5.50
N GLY A 255 -15.84 -1.73 -5.33
CA GLY A 255 -17.15 -1.07 -5.29
C GLY A 255 -18.02 -1.45 -4.08
N GLY A 256 -17.42 -2.05 -3.04
CA GLY A 256 -18.06 -2.37 -1.77
C GLY A 256 -19.31 -3.25 -1.87
N ILE A 257 -20.17 -3.16 -0.86
CA ILE A 257 -21.43 -3.92 -0.81
C ILE A 257 -22.43 -3.47 -1.88
N ASP A 258 -22.33 -2.23 -2.39
CA ASP A 258 -23.19 -1.75 -3.46
C ASP A 258 -22.94 -2.54 -4.76
N ALA A 259 -21.68 -2.68 -5.16
CA ALA A 259 -21.30 -3.49 -6.32
C ALA A 259 -21.61 -4.98 -6.12
N TRP A 260 -21.47 -5.50 -4.89
CA TRP A 260 -21.88 -6.88 -4.58
C TRP A 260 -23.38 -7.09 -4.75
N SER A 261 -24.19 -6.17 -4.25
CA SER A 261 -25.65 -6.23 -4.39
C SER A 261 -26.08 -6.10 -5.85
N ASP A 262 -25.41 -5.26 -6.63
CA ASP A 262 -25.69 -5.11 -8.06
C ASP A 262 -25.31 -6.35 -8.90
N LYS A 263 -24.14 -6.95 -8.62
CA LYS A 263 -23.54 -7.96 -9.50
C LYS A 263 -23.70 -9.40 -9.05
N ILE A 264 -23.85 -9.65 -7.74
CA ILE A 264 -23.81 -11.00 -7.16
C ILE A 264 -25.11 -11.36 -6.44
N ASP A 265 -25.57 -10.53 -5.51
CA ASP A 265 -26.79 -10.79 -4.74
C ASP A 265 -27.79 -9.65 -4.90
N THR A 266 -28.51 -9.67 -6.02
CA THR A 266 -29.51 -8.65 -6.41
C THR A 266 -30.74 -8.59 -5.51
N LYS A 267 -30.81 -9.45 -4.48
CA LYS A 267 -31.86 -9.38 -3.46
C LYS A 267 -31.46 -8.54 -2.25
N LEU A 268 -30.17 -8.26 -2.07
CA LEU A 268 -29.71 -7.35 -1.02
C LEU A 268 -30.17 -5.92 -1.33
N ALA A 269 -30.62 -5.23 -0.29
CA ALA A 269 -31.04 -3.85 -0.40
C ALA A 269 -29.84 -2.94 -0.69
N ARG A 270 -30.04 -1.96 -1.56
CA ARG A 270 -29.08 -0.88 -1.85
C ARG A 270 -29.54 0.40 -1.17
N TYR A 271 -28.59 1.23 -0.78
CA TYR A 271 -28.82 2.50 -0.11
C TYR A 271 -27.82 3.55 -0.60
N GLU A 272 -28.17 4.82 -0.40
CA GLU A 272 -27.34 5.97 -0.70
C GLU A 272 -27.05 6.73 0.60
N ILE A 273 -25.84 7.29 0.70
CA ILE A 273 -25.43 8.18 1.78
C ILE A 273 -25.33 9.58 1.20
N ASP A 274 -25.92 10.56 1.87
CA ASP A 274 -25.86 11.96 1.47
C ASP A 274 -24.56 12.58 2.01
N GLU A 275 -23.63 12.98 1.13
CA GLU A 275 -22.31 13.48 1.54
C GLU A 275 -22.36 14.81 2.31
N ASP A 276 -23.49 15.54 2.25
CA ASP A 276 -23.70 16.83 2.92
C ASP A 276 -24.15 16.71 4.39
N ASP A 277 -24.34 15.50 4.92
CA ASP A 277 -24.88 15.26 6.27
C ASP A 277 -23.85 15.33 7.41
N GLY A 278 -22.56 15.52 7.08
CA GLY A 278 -21.50 15.76 8.05
C GLY A 278 -21.02 14.52 8.80
N TYR A 279 -21.38 13.30 8.38
CA TYR A 279 -20.81 12.08 8.97
C TYR A 279 -19.30 11.97 8.67
N ARG A 280 -18.48 11.94 9.73
CA ARG A 280 -17.03 11.78 9.65
C ARG A 280 -16.63 10.39 10.14
N TYR A 281 -16.13 9.57 9.22
CA TYR A 281 -15.87 8.13 9.38
C TYR A 281 -14.56 7.77 10.09
N GLU A 282 -14.00 8.69 10.89
CA GLU A 282 -12.66 8.56 11.50
C GLU A 282 -12.67 7.70 12.80
N ASP A 283 -13.84 7.29 13.29
CA ASP A 283 -14.03 6.79 14.66
C ASP A 283 -13.62 5.33 14.89
N ILE A 284 -13.41 4.50 13.85
CA ILE A 284 -12.93 3.11 14.06
C ILE A 284 -11.42 3.09 14.39
N LEU A 285 -10.70 4.14 13.99
CA LEU A 285 -9.25 4.16 13.88
C LEU A 285 -8.56 5.00 14.96
N ALA A 286 -9.34 5.73 15.76
CA ALA A 286 -8.82 6.51 16.86
C ALA A 286 -8.12 5.59 17.88
N GLU A 287 -6.80 5.65 17.91
CA GLU A 287 -6.04 5.28 19.10
C GLU A 287 -6.45 6.22 20.23
N ASP A 288 -6.43 5.72 21.46
CA ASP A 288 -6.76 6.42 22.70
C ASP A 288 -5.87 7.67 22.86
N VAL A 289 -6.23 8.76 22.17
CA VAL A 289 -5.67 10.08 22.44
C VAL A 289 -6.43 10.57 23.64
N GLY A 290 -5.75 10.59 24.78
CA GLY A 290 -6.31 10.99 26.06
C GLY A 290 -7.19 12.23 25.93
N ASP A 291 -8.38 12.10 26.49
CA ASP A 291 -9.36 13.13 26.74
C ASP A 291 -8.69 14.41 27.28
N ASP A 292 -8.60 15.43 26.43
CA ASP A 292 -8.42 16.83 26.83
C ASP A 292 -9.56 17.63 26.16
N HIS A 293 -10.81 17.30 26.52
CA HIS A 293 -11.91 18.22 26.36
C HIS A 293 -11.78 19.38 27.37
N ASP A 294 -10.98 20.38 27.02
CA ASP A 294 -11.11 21.71 27.62
C ASP A 294 -12.37 22.38 27.07
N HIS A 295 -13.45 22.29 27.85
CA HIS A 295 -14.63 23.12 27.72
C HIS A 295 -14.24 24.60 27.91
N HIS A 296 -14.12 25.33 26.81
CA HIS A 296 -14.28 26.78 26.84
C HIS A 296 -15.72 27.16 26.52
N ASP A 297 -16.52 27.21 27.59
CA ASP A 297 -17.63 28.15 27.72
C ASP A 297 -17.08 29.58 27.57
N HIS A 298 -17.62 30.36 26.62
CA HIS A 298 -17.92 31.79 26.74
C HIS A 298 -18.77 32.31 25.57
#